data_AF-A0A7X9A675-F1
#
_entry.id   AF-A0A7X9A675-F1
#
_cell.length_a   1.000
_cell.length_b   1.000
_cell.length_c   1.000
_cell.angle_alpha   90.00
_cell.angle_beta   90.00
_cell.angle_gamma   90.00
#
_symmetry.space_group_name_H-M   'P 1'
#
loop_
_entity.id
_entity.type
_entity.pdbx_description
1 polymer ?
#
loop_
_entity_poly.entity_id
_entity_poly.type
_entity_poly.pdbx_seq_one_letter_code
_entity_poly.pdbx_strand_id
1 'polypeptide(L)'
;MARAWYTKEFDSLIDAIKCMYKRSFTSESQLNDFIANGGWKARKNGRDIDIKLNYVEASGNGYNSIKISNAKTPWKEWIKTIGVLLNDTTPYRIMFRNEQYVFDVIEDGENLEVIYDDSLPRQNPLFIKLLKNVFRKAACCIGCRECEANCHNGYISMKDGGLHISASCVHCSQCHKVDKGCLVYKSLEMPKGGLKMSANKSLNCYSHHAPKMEWFKQYFNFKNEFDERHSLGSQMYSFFKRFLRDAELLDETGFSKTAQVIDKLGLDNLSSWSIMLTNLAYTPQINWAVKRMKMSETYSKDYTISLLVADGANESWVKDVWSSFSRIAELPFSEVGFGYPIKEKGRMVSITRTPWQNADPIVILYSLYKFAEACGEYYQFTLSRLLNHDIDSDGISPTEIFGLNRNQMEKILNGLSINYPEFITTSFNLDLDNITLNSEKTSQDVLKLF
;
A
#
# COMPACT_ATOMS: atom_id res chain seq x y z
N MET A 1 1.91 44.26 -7.46
CA MET A 1 1.77 44.89 -8.77
C MET A 1 0.39 44.65 -9.38
N ALA A 2 -0.04 43.40 -9.65
CA ALA A 2 -1.35 43.13 -10.27
C ALA A 2 -2.59 43.77 -9.57
N ARG A 3 -2.69 43.68 -8.22
CA ARG A 3 -3.82 44.27 -7.45
C ARG A 3 -3.97 45.79 -7.61
N ALA A 4 -2.88 46.52 -7.84
CA ALA A 4 -2.92 47.97 -7.99
C ALA A 4 -3.56 48.42 -9.31
N TRP A 5 -3.58 47.54 -10.31
CA TRP A 5 -4.11 47.81 -11.65
C TRP A 5 -5.42 47.06 -11.94
N TYR A 6 -5.67 45.95 -11.25
CA TYR A 6 -6.85 45.07 -11.42
C TYR A 6 -7.48 44.75 -10.07
N THR A 7 -7.82 45.78 -9.30
CA THR A 7 -8.23 45.61 -7.90
C THR A 7 -9.47 44.73 -7.75
N LYS A 8 -10.49 44.93 -8.58
CA LYS A 8 -11.76 44.20 -8.48
C LYS A 8 -11.59 42.72 -8.83
N GLU A 9 -10.91 42.43 -9.93
CA GLU A 9 -10.67 41.07 -10.41
C GLU A 9 -9.76 40.32 -9.43
N PHE A 10 -8.71 41.00 -8.95
CA PHE A 10 -7.80 40.44 -7.96
C PHE A 10 -8.53 40.11 -6.66
N ASP A 11 -9.31 41.05 -6.13
CA ASP A 11 -10.02 40.87 -4.87
C ASP A 11 -11.08 39.78 -5.00
N SER A 12 -11.80 39.70 -6.14
CA SER A 12 -12.74 38.61 -6.40
C SER A 12 -12.09 37.22 -6.35
N LEU A 13 -10.88 37.06 -6.91
CA LEU A 13 -10.16 35.79 -6.87
C LEU A 13 -9.67 35.45 -5.46
N ILE A 14 -9.16 36.45 -4.73
CA ILE A 14 -8.72 36.26 -3.34
C ILE A 14 -9.90 35.93 -2.42
N ASP A 15 -11.04 36.59 -2.60
CA ASP A 15 -12.24 36.36 -1.81
C ASP A 15 -12.81 34.97 -2.04
N ALA A 16 -12.72 34.43 -3.27
CA ALA A 16 -13.06 33.04 -3.53
C ALA A 16 -12.19 32.08 -2.69
N ILE A 17 -10.88 32.34 -2.59
CA ILE A 17 -9.97 31.54 -1.75
C ILE A 17 -10.33 31.70 -0.27
N LYS A 18 -10.55 32.93 0.21
CA LYS A 18 -10.95 33.19 1.59
C LYS A 18 -12.24 32.45 1.96
N CYS A 19 -13.25 32.48 1.09
CA CYS A 19 -14.52 31.80 1.32
C CYS A 19 -14.33 30.29 1.49
N MET A 20 -13.50 29.65 0.67
CA MET A 20 -13.23 28.22 0.76
C MET A 20 -12.54 27.82 2.08
N TYR A 21 -11.63 28.65 2.59
CA TYR A 21 -10.84 28.37 3.78
C TYR A 21 -11.47 28.84 5.09
N LYS A 22 -12.57 29.60 5.03
CA LYS A 22 -13.16 30.29 6.19
C LYS A 22 -13.41 29.37 7.39
N ARG A 23 -13.83 28.11 7.15
CA ARG A 23 -14.12 27.13 8.21
C ARG A 23 -12.88 26.49 8.83
N SER A 24 -11.71 26.63 8.20
CA SER A 24 -10.45 26.03 8.65
C SER A 24 -9.67 26.93 9.61
N PHE A 25 -10.15 28.16 9.84
CA PHE A 25 -9.51 29.13 10.72
C PHE A 25 -10.47 29.63 11.78
N THR A 26 -9.94 29.88 12.98
CA THR A 26 -10.73 30.33 14.13
C THR A 26 -10.96 31.85 14.16
N SER A 27 -10.19 32.62 13.38
CA SER A 27 -10.30 34.07 13.28
C SER A 27 -9.97 34.58 11.88
N GLU A 28 -10.53 35.75 11.54
CA GLU A 28 -10.29 36.42 10.26
C GLU A 28 -8.84 36.90 10.11
N SER A 29 -8.19 37.31 11.21
CA SER A 29 -6.77 37.70 11.20
C SER A 29 -5.88 36.54 10.73
N GLN A 30 -6.05 35.35 11.31
CA GLN A 30 -5.27 34.15 10.92
C GLN A 30 -5.50 33.77 9.45
N LEU A 31 -6.73 33.88 8.97
CA LEU A 31 -7.06 33.65 7.56
C LEU A 31 -6.36 34.68 6.65
N ASN A 32 -6.41 35.96 7.00
CA ASN A 32 -5.74 37.01 6.23
C ASN A 32 -4.22 36.81 6.18
N ASP A 33 -3.59 36.44 7.31
CA ASP A 33 -2.16 36.13 7.36
C ASP A 33 -1.82 34.90 6.49
N PHE A 34 -2.63 33.84 6.55
CA PHE A 34 -2.47 32.66 5.69
C PHE A 34 -2.55 33.00 4.20
N ILE A 35 -3.51 33.85 3.81
CA ILE A 35 -3.68 34.32 2.43
C ILE A 35 -2.50 35.18 1.99
N ALA A 36 -2.08 36.14 2.83
CA ALA A 36 -0.97 37.05 2.55
C ALA A 36 0.36 36.30 2.37
N ASN A 37 0.60 35.29 3.19
CA ASN A 37 1.79 34.42 3.09
C ASN A 37 1.67 33.36 1.97
N GLY A 38 0.53 33.29 1.29
CA GLY A 38 0.34 32.37 0.18
C GLY A 38 0.23 30.90 0.59
N GLY A 39 -0.18 30.59 1.82
CA GLY A 39 -0.27 29.22 2.33
C GLY A 39 -1.18 28.30 1.51
N TRP A 40 -2.17 28.87 0.81
CA TRP A 40 -3.08 28.17 -0.10
C TRP A 40 -2.37 27.53 -1.32
N LYS A 41 -1.18 28.02 -1.68
CA LYS A 41 -0.40 27.50 -2.83
C LYS A 41 0.11 26.06 -2.58
N ALA A 42 0.26 25.66 -1.33
CA ALA A 42 0.75 24.34 -0.96
C ALA A 42 -0.37 23.27 -0.91
N ARG A 43 -1.63 23.63 -1.20
CA ARG A 43 -2.76 22.71 -1.11
C ARG A 43 -2.64 21.55 -2.09
N LYS A 44 -2.89 20.34 -1.59
CA LYS A 44 -2.85 19.09 -2.38
C LYS A 44 -4.16 18.30 -2.40
N ASN A 45 -5.12 18.64 -1.53
CA ASN A 45 -6.33 17.87 -1.28
C ASN A 45 -7.44 18.76 -0.68
N GLY A 46 -8.58 18.14 -0.34
CA GLY A 46 -9.78 18.83 0.15
C GLY A 46 -9.80 19.12 1.67
N ARG A 47 -8.76 18.75 2.43
CA ARG A 47 -8.77 18.76 3.91
C ARG A 47 -9.15 20.11 4.51
N ASP A 48 -8.58 21.18 3.97
CA ASP A 48 -8.63 22.52 4.56
C ASP A 48 -9.66 23.43 3.89
N ILE A 49 -10.54 22.89 3.04
CA ILE A 49 -11.55 23.66 2.31
C ILE A 49 -12.97 23.13 2.57
N ASP A 50 -13.93 24.05 2.58
CA ASP A 50 -15.34 23.75 2.83
C ASP A 50 -16.10 23.37 1.56
N ILE A 51 -15.62 22.36 0.83
CA ILE A 51 -16.28 21.82 -0.35
C ILE A 51 -16.44 20.31 -0.18
N LYS A 52 -17.69 19.86 -0.09
CA LYS A 52 -17.98 18.42 0.03
C LYS A 52 -17.80 17.73 -1.31
N LEU A 53 -16.96 16.69 -1.31
CA LEU A 53 -16.86 15.76 -2.43
C LEU A 53 -18.12 14.89 -2.50
N ASN A 54 -18.75 14.86 -3.66
CA ASN A 54 -19.97 14.11 -3.93
C ASN A 54 -19.70 12.71 -4.49
N TYR A 55 -18.56 12.12 -4.14
CA TYR A 55 -18.05 10.84 -4.63
C TYR A 55 -17.44 10.05 -3.48
N VAL A 56 -17.86 8.79 -3.29
CA VAL A 56 -17.37 7.90 -2.24
C VAL A 56 -17.11 6.50 -2.82
N GLU A 57 -15.97 5.91 -2.47
CA GLU A 57 -15.65 4.51 -2.78
C GLU A 57 -15.82 3.66 -1.51
N ALA A 58 -16.41 2.48 -1.63
CA ALA A 58 -16.49 1.49 -0.55
C ALA A 58 -16.13 0.09 -1.07
N SER A 59 -15.56 -0.72 -0.18
CA SER A 59 -15.27 -2.14 -0.42
C SER A 59 -16.10 -2.96 0.55
N GLY A 60 -16.85 -3.94 0.03
CA GLY A 60 -17.63 -4.91 0.79
C GLY A 60 -17.15 -6.34 0.53
N ASN A 61 -17.79 -7.31 1.16
CA ASN A 61 -17.50 -8.73 0.93
C ASN A 61 -18.10 -9.16 -0.42
N GLY A 62 -17.25 -9.48 -1.40
CA GLY A 62 -17.66 -9.94 -2.73
C GLY A 62 -17.91 -8.82 -3.75
N TYR A 63 -17.92 -7.55 -3.35
CA TYR A 63 -18.13 -6.43 -4.28
C TYR A 63 -17.47 -5.14 -3.79
N ASN A 64 -17.19 -4.24 -4.72
CA ASN A 64 -16.85 -2.85 -4.46
C ASN A 64 -17.98 -1.95 -4.99
N SER A 65 -18.08 -0.75 -4.43
CA SER A 65 -19.04 0.24 -4.89
C SER A 65 -18.46 1.65 -5.01
N ILE A 66 -19.05 2.44 -5.90
CA ILE A 66 -18.83 3.87 -6.05
C ILE A 66 -20.18 4.56 -5.92
N LYS A 67 -20.31 5.48 -4.97
CA LYS A 67 -21.51 6.28 -4.75
C LYS A 67 -21.26 7.72 -5.18
N ILE A 68 -22.14 8.24 -6.02
CA ILE A 68 -22.16 9.65 -6.43
C ILE A 68 -23.49 10.26 -6.02
N SER A 69 -23.43 11.41 -5.35
CA SER A 69 -24.60 12.24 -5.10
C SER A 69 -24.61 13.42 -6.07
N ASN A 70 -25.73 13.71 -6.72
CA ASN A 70 -25.84 14.84 -7.66
C ASN A 70 -24.69 14.88 -8.70
N ALA A 71 -24.70 13.91 -9.62
CA ALA A 71 -23.76 13.84 -10.73
C ALA A 71 -23.87 15.09 -11.62
N LYS A 72 -22.73 15.67 -12.00
CA LYS A 72 -22.68 16.94 -12.75
C LYS A 72 -22.71 16.76 -14.26
N THR A 73 -22.34 15.58 -14.73
CA THR A 73 -22.36 15.24 -16.16
C THR A 73 -22.76 13.78 -16.36
N PRO A 74 -23.38 13.43 -17.50
CA PRO A 74 -23.77 12.05 -17.78
C PRO A 74 -22.57 11.10 -17.79
N TRP A 75 -22.60 10.06 -16.95
CA TRP A 75 -21.53 9.05 -16.92
C TRP A 75 -21.42 8.29 -18.24
N LYS A 76 -22.53 8.15 -18.98
CA LYS A 76 -22.60 7.52 -20.31
C LYS A 76 -21.84 8.28 -21.39
N GLU A 77 -21.58 9.57 -21.22
CA GLU A 77 -20.62 10.27 -22.09
C GLU A 77 -19.20 9.85 -21.73
N TRP A 78 -18.86 9.89 -20.43
CA TRP A 78 -17.51 9.57 -19.96
C TRP A 78 -17.08 8.13 -20.22
N ILE A 79 -17.99 7.15 -20.12
CA ILE A 79 -17.65 5.74 -20.32
C ILE A 79 -17.11 5.43 -21.72
N LYS A 80 -17.53 6.19 -22.74
CA LYS A 80 -17.01 6.12 -24.12
C LYS A 80 -15.50 6.36 -24.20
N THR A 81 -14.90 7.02 -23.20
CA THR A 81 -13.46 7.28 -23.19
C THR A 81 -12.62 6.05 -22.87
N ILE A 82 -13.22 4.99 -22.33
CA ILE A 82 -12.49 3.80 -21.86
C ILE A 82 -12.84 2.54 -22.66
N GLY A 83 -14.05 2.45 -23.21
CA GLY A 83 -14.47 1.31 -24.02
C GLY A 83 -15.86 1.48 -24.64
N VAL A 84 -16.41 0.38 -25.17
CA VAL A 84 -17.71 0.34 -25.84
C VAL A 84 -18.71 -0.45 -24.98
N LEU A 85 -19.81 0.18 -24.59
CA LEU A 85 -20.92 -0.54 -23.94
C LEU A 85 -21.60 -1.45 -24.96
N LEU A 86 -21.86 -2.69 -24.55
CA LEU A 86 -22.48 -3.73 -25.39
C LEU A 86 -23.99 -3.84 -25.18
N ASN A 87 -24.52 -3.14 -24.18
CA ASN A 87 -25.93 -3.08 -23.83
C ASN A 87 -26.26 -1.78 -23.10
N ASP A 88 -27.55 -1.45 -23.02
CA ASP A 88 -28.03 -0.15 -22.52
C ASP A 88 -28.62 -0.19 -21.10
N THR A 89 -28.72 -1.37 -20.49
CA THR A 89 -29.33 -1.60 -19.17
C THR A 89 -28.39 -2.33 -18.21
N THR A 90 -28.56 -2.13 -16.90
CA THR A 90 -27.80 -2.89 -15.88
C THR A 90 -28.20 -4.38 -15.88
N PRO A 91 -27.26 -5.33 -15.67
CA PRO A 91 -25.81 -5.15 -15.57
C PRO A 91 -25.20 -4.71 -16.91
N TYR A 92 -24.34 -3.70 -16.87
CA TYR A 92 -23.63 -3.22 -18.06
C TYR A 92 -22.48 -4.14 -18.41
N ARG A 93 -22.32 -4.41 -19.71
CA ARG A 93 -21.20 -5.11 -20.32
C ARG A 93 -20.39 -4.10 -21.12
N ILE A 94 -19.11 -4.00 -20.86
CA ILE A 94 -18.19 -3.11 -21.59
C ILE A 94 -17.08 -3.90 -22.25
N MET A 95 -16.87 -3.64 -23.54
CA MET A 95 -15.68 -4.08 -24.27
C MET A 95 -14.54 -3.10 -23.98
N PHE A 96 -13.56 -3.56 -23.21
CA PHE A 96 -12.34 -2.83 -22.86
C PHE A 96 -11.13 -3.60 -23.40
N ARG A 97 -10.44 -3.06 -24.40
CA ARG A 97 -9.20 -3.64 -24.97
C ARG A 97 -9.34 -5.13 -25.36
N ASN A 98 -10.42 -5.47 -26.05
CA ASN A 98 -10.78 -6.82 -26.51
C ASN A 98 -11.17 -7.81 -25.40
N GLU A 99 -11.42 -7.32 -24.19
CA GLU A 99 -11.95 -8.10 -23.08
C GLU A 99 -13.27 -7.49 -22.60
N GLN A 100 -14.18 -8.34 -22.11
CA GLN A 100 -15.48 -7.91 -21.64
C GLN A 100 -15.52 -7.88 -20.11
N TYR A 101 -15.98 -6.75 -19.56
CA TYR A 101 -16.18 -6.58 -18.13
C TYR A 101 -17.64 -6.29 -17.80
N VAL A 102 -18.06 -6.67 -16.59
CA VAL A 102 -19.42 -6.47 -16.09
C VAL A 102 -19.40 -5.58 -14.85
N PHE A 103 -20.32 -4.63 -14.79
CA PHE A 103 -20.59 -3.80 -13.61
C PHE A 103 -22.04 -3.34 -13.63
N ASP A 104 -22.59 -3.07 -12.45
CA ASP A 104 -23.94 -2.51 -12.32
C ASP A 104 -23.88 -0.99 -12.14
N VAL A 105 -24.91 -0.31 -12.62
CA VAL A 105 -25.17 1.10 -12.32
C VAL A 105 -26.63 1.25 -11.96
N ILE A 106 -26.89 1.64 -10.72
CA ILE A 106 -28.21 2.00 -10.21
C ILE A 106 -28.31 3.53 -10.31
N GLU A 107 -29.31 4.02 -11.06
CA GLU A 107 -29.56 5.44 -11.27
C GLU A 107 -30.84 5.85 -10.53
N ASP A 108 -30.74 6.87 -9.66
CA ASP A 108 -31.88 7.52 -8.99
C ASP A 108 -31.77 9.04 -9.18
N GLY A 109 -32.36 9.53 -10.27
CA GLY A 109 -32.18 10.90 -10.73
C GLY A 109 -30.71 11.20 -11.04
N GLU A 110 -30.11 12.14 -10.32
CA GLU A 110 -28.68 12.47 -10.44
C GLU A 110 -27.79 11.65 -9.50
N ASN A 111 -28.35 10.77 -8.68
CA ASN A 111 -27.58 9.89 -7.80
C ASN A 111 -27.23 8.60 -8.52
N LEU A 112 -26.00 8.13 -8.33
CA LEU A 112 -25.48 6.91 -8.96
C LEU A 112 -24.87 5.99 -7.91
N GLU A 113 -25.15 4.70 -8.01
CA GLU A 113 -24.41 3.65 -7.32
C GLU A 113 -23.87 2.66 -8.36
N VAL A 114 -22.55 2.59 -8.46
CA VAL A 114 -21.83 1.66 -9.35
C VAL A 114 -21.36 0.49 -8.51
N ILE A 115 -21.64 -0.73 -8.94
CA ILE A 115 -21.25 -1.95 -8.21
C ILE A 115 -20.44 -2.84 -9.14
N TYR A 116 -19.35 -3.40 -8.64
CA TYR A 116 -18.52 -4.32 -9.42
C TYR A 116 -17.85 -5.36 -8.53
N ASP A 117 -17.61 -6.55 -9.08
CA ASP A 117 -17.04 -7.68 -8.37
C ASP A 117 -15.66 -7.35 -7.76
N ASP A 118 -15.41 -7.82 -6.54
CA ASP A 118 -14.18 -7.51 -5.81
C ASP A 118 -12.92 -8.17 -6.38
N SER A 119 -13.07 -9.11 -7.30
CA SER A 119 -11.96 -9.71 -8.02
C SER A 119 -11.51 -8.86 -9.22
N LEU A 120 -12.35 -7.96 -9.75
CA LEU A 120 -12.00 -7.14 -10.94
C LEU A 120 -10.76 -6.27 -10.76
N PRO A 121 -10.50 -5.61 -9.62
CA PRO A 121 -9.25 -4.88 -9.40
C PRO A 121 -8.01 -5.75 -9.59
N ARG A 122 -8.09 -7.05 -9.28
CA ARG A 122 -7.01 -8.01 -9.46
C ARG A 122 -6.92 -8.52 -10.89
N GLN A 123 -8.06 -8.80 -11.52
CA GLN A 123 -8.15 -9.24 -12.92
C GLN A 123 -7.63 -8.17 -13.88
N ASN A 124 -8.12 -6.93 -13.76
CA ASN A 124 -7.69 -5.81 -14.59
C ASN A 124 -7.64 -4.48 -13.80
N PRO A 125 -6.51 -4.20 -13.12
CA PRO A 125 -6.31 -2.98 -12.34
C PRO A 125 -6.47 -1.70 -13.18
N LEU A 126 -6.08 -1.76 -14.46
CA LEU A 126 -6.16 -0.62 -15.35
C LEU A 126 -7.61 -0.28 -15.71
N PHE A 127 -8.43 -1.29 -16.01
CA PHE A 127 -9.86 -1.11 -16.24
C PHE A 127 -10.52 -0.45 -15.03
N ILE A 128 -10.32 -0.99 -13.83
CA ILE A 128 -10.89 -0.40 -12.60
C ILE A 128 -10.39 1.01 -12.34
N LYS A 129 -9.10 1.31 -12.57
CA LYS A 129 -8.57 2.68 -12.47
C LYS A 129 -9.33 3.63 -13.41
N LEU A 130 -9.53 3.25 -14.66
CA LEU A 130 -10.20 4.07 -15.66
C LEU A 130 -11.71 4.17 -15.42
N LEU A 131 -12.35 3.10 -14.95
CA LEU A 131 -13.75 3.10 -14.51
C LEU A 131 -13.96 4.09 -13.37
N LYS A 132 -13.11 4.06 -12.34
CA LYS A 132 -13.13 5.05 -11.26
C LYS A 132 -12.98 6.47 -11.79
N ASN A 133 -12.06 6.70 -12.73
CA ASN A 133 -11.87 8.02 -13.34
C ASN A 133 -13.10 8.51 -14.11
N VAL A 134 -13.80 7.63 -14.83
CA VAL A 134 -15.09 7.95 -15.50
C VAL A 134 -16.08 8.52 -14.49
N PHE A 135 -16.28 7.82 -13.37
CA PHE A 135 -17.24 8.22 -12.34
C PHE A 135 -16.78 9.45 -11.54
N ARG A 136 -15.48 9.64 -11.31
CA ARG A 136 -14.94 10.89 -10.74
C ARG A 136 -15.21 12.10 -11.64
N LYS A 137 -15.07 11.93 -12.96
CA LYS A 137 -15.40 12.99 -13.92
C LYS A 137 -16.90 13.27 -13.95
N ALA A 138 -17.74 12.23 -13.94
CA ALA A 138 -19.19 12.39 -13.83
C ALA A 138 -19.59 13.20 -12.58
N ALA A 139 -18.97 12.90 -11.44
CA ALA A 139 -19.23 13.58 -10.16
C ALA A 139 -18.72 15.03 -10.10
N CYS A 140 -17.53 15.32 -10.65
CA CYS A 140 -16.80 16.55 -10.37
C CYS A 140 -16.62 17.50 -11.58
N CYS A 141 -17.13 17.18 -12.77
CA CYS A 141 -16.90 18.02 -13.95
C CYS A 141 -17.52 19.41 -13.79
N ILE A 142 -16.68 20.45 -13.92
CA ILE A 142 -17.07 21.86 -13.97
C ILE A 142 -16.81 22.49 -15.35
N GLY A 143 -16.51 21.68 -16.36
CA GLY A 143 -16.15 22.18 -17.69
C GLY A 143 -14.76 22.84 -17.75
N CYS A 144 -13.78 22.40 -16.94
CA CYS A 144 -12.42 22.97 -16.93
C CYS A 144 -11.59 22.71 -18.19
N ARG A 145 -12.09 21.88 -19.12
CA ARG A 145 -11.50 21.57 -20.44
C ARG A 145 -10.12 20.91 -20.44
N GLU A 146 -9.53 20.61 -19.28
CA GLU A 146 -8.24 19.89 -19.20
C GLU A 146 -8.27 18.54 -19.96
N CYS A 147 -9.35 17.78 -19.83
CA CYS A 147 -9.49 16.50 -20.52
C CYS A 147 -9.79 16.62 -22.02
N GLU A 148 -10.41 17.73 -22.45
CA GLU A 148 -10.55 18.09 -23.86
C GLU A 148 -9.18 18.44 -24.45
N ALA A 149 -8.39 19.30 -23.78
CA ALA A 149 -7.03 19.64 -24.18
C ALA A 149 -6.10 18.41 -24.25
N ASN A 150 -6.32 17.42 -23.38
CA ASN A 150 -5.55 16.17 -23.36
C ASN A 150 -6.04 15.12 -24.38
N CYS A 151 -7.11 15.40 -25.12
CA CYS A 151 -7.60 14.53 -26.17
C CYS A 151 -6.86 14.82 -27.49
N HIS A 152 -5.72 14.17 -27.70
CA HIS A 152 -4.89 14.35 -28.91
C HIS A 152 -5.64 14.08 -30.23
N ASN A 153 -6.75 13.34 -30.21
CA ASN A 153 -7.57 13.04 -31.39
C ASN A 153 -8.83 13.93 -31.51
N GLY A 154 -9.05 14.88 -30.59
CA GLY A 154 -10.18 15.82 -30.68
C GLY A 154 -11.58 15.22 -30.47
N TYR A 155 -11.69 14.06 -29.79
CA TYR A 155 -12.97 13.36 -29.59
C TYR A 155 -13.78 13.80 -28.37
N ILE A 156 -13.31 14.81 -27.62
CA ILE A 156 -14.03 15.38 -26.47
C ILE A 156 -14.30 16.84 -26.80
N SER A 157 -15.54 17.29 -26.62
CA SER A 157 -15.95 18.69 -26.79
C SER A 157 -16.73 19.15 -25.57
N MET A 158 -16.32 20.27 -24.98
CA MET A 158 -17.05 20.97 -23.91
C MET A 158 -17.40 22.38 -24.36
N LYS A 159 -18.42 22.50 -25.21
CA LYS A 159 -18.91 23.79 -25.75
C LYS A 159 -20.25 24.12 -25.12
N ASP A 160 -20.47 25.41 -24.84
CA ASP A 160 -21.74 25.95 -24.36
C ASP A 160 -22.31 25.21 -23.12
N GLY A 161 -21.42 24.73 -22.24
CA GLY A 161 -21.77 23.95 -21.06
C GLY A 161 -22.13 22.48 -21.31
N GLY A 162 -22.23 22.05 -22.57
CA GLY A 162 -22.50 20.66 -22.95
C GLY A 162 -21.24 19.81 -23.06
N LEU A 163 -21.29 18.58 -22.54
CA LEU A 163 -20.27 17.54 -22.72
C LEU A 163 -20.67 16.62 -23.87
N HIS A 164 -19.78 16.45 -24.85
CA HIS A 164 -19.94 15.45 -25.90
C HIS A 164 -18.65 14.66 -26.12
N ILE A 165 -18.77 13.34 -26.17
CA ILE A 165 -17.69 12.42 -26.51
C ILE A 165 -18.09 11.58 -27.73
N SER A 166 -17.26 11.69 -28.77
CA SER A 166 -17.50 11.02 -30.06
C SER A 166 -17.47 9.49 -29.91
N ALA A 167 -18.36 8.81 -30.63
CA ALA A 167 -18.34 7.36 -30.76
C ALA A 167 -17.06 6.84 -31.44
N SER A 168 -16.35 7.69 -32.18
CA SER A 168 -15.06 7.38 -32.82
C SER A 168 -13.87 7.43 -31.85
N CYS A 169 -14.11 7.59 -30.53
CA CYS A 169 -13.06 7.58 -29.54
C CYS A 169 -12.22 6.29 -29.64
N VAL A 170 -10.91 6.43 -29.80
CA VAL A 170 -9.98 5.28 -29.90
C VAL A 170 -9.53 4.73 -28.53
N HIS A 171 -10.20 5.16 -27.44
CA HIS A 171 -9.95 4.71 -26.06
C HIS A 171 -8.49 4.78 -25.59
N CYS A 172 -7.69 5.72 -26.12
CA CYS A 172 -6.26 5.86 -25.82
C CYS A 172 -5.96 6.29 -24.37
N SER A 173 -6.99 6.61 -23.58
CA SER A 173 -6.92 6.96 -22.16
C SER A 173 -6.12 8.23 -21.81
N GLN A 174 -5.70 9.04 -22.81
CA GLN A 174 -4.91 10.26 -22.59
C GLN A 174 -5.69 11.34 -21.81
N CYS A 175 -7.00 11.41 -22.00
CA CYS A 175 -7.90 12.30 -21.23
C CYS A 175 -8.03 11.92 -19.74
N HIS A 176 -7.43 10.80 -19.32
CA HIS A 176 -7.34 10.32 -17.94
C HIS A 176 -5.93 10.45 -17.35
N LYS A 177 -4.98 11.11 -18.04
CA LYS A 177 -3.56 11.19 -17.63
C LYS A 177 -3.32 11.96 -16.33
N VAL A 178 -4.19 12.94 -16.02
CA VAL A 178 -4.15 13.70 -14.77
C VAL A 178 -4.25 12.75 -13.59
N ASP A 179 -3.55 13.04 -12.49
CA ASP A 179 -3.65 12.24 -11.27
C ASP A 179 -5.12 12.06 -10.85
N LYS A 180 -5.50 10.81 -10.53
CA LYS A 180 -6.88 10.37 -10.28
C LYS A 180 -7.91 10.69 -11.38
N GLY A 181 -7.46 11.04 -12.58
CA GLY A 181 -8.28 11.27 -13.77
C GLY A 181 -9.01 12.61 -13.84
N CYS A 182 -9.05 13.43 -12.77
CA CYS A 182 -9.74 14.71 -12.78
C CYS A 182 -9.10 15.69 -11.78
N LEU A 183 -8.76 16.91 -12.26
CA LEU A 183 -8.15 17.96 -11.44
C LEU A 183 -9.05 18.35 -10.26
N VAL A 184 -10.36 18.49 -10.49
CA VAL A 184 -11.32 18.87 -9.45
C VAL A 184 -11.42 17.79 -8.39
N TYR A 185 -11.62 16.53 -8.80
CA TYR A 185 -11.64 15.40 -7.88
C TYR A 185 -10.36 15.37 -7.04
N LYS A 186 -9.18 15.46 -7.69
CA LYS A 186 -7.90 15.46 -7.00
C LYS A 186 -7.77 16.61 -6.00
N SER A 187 -8.34 17.76 -6.34
CA SER A 187 -8.36 18.95 -5.48
C SER A 187 -9.24 18.77 -4.24
N LEU A 188 -10.31 17.97 -4.35
CA LEU A 188 -11.33 17.79 -3.32
C LEU A 188 -11.19 16.49 -2.53
N GLU A 189 -10.36 15.54 -2.99
CA GLU A 189 -10.20 14.26 -2.32
C GLU A 189 -9.75 14.46 -0.87
N MET A 190 -10.37 13.73 0.04
CA MET A 190 -9.90 13.70 1.43
C MET A 190 -8.73 12.73 1.54
N PRO A 191 -7.71 13.02 2.38
CA PRO A 191 -6.68 12.05 2.71
C PRO A 191 -7.34 10.76 3.20
N LYS A 192 -7.12 9.63 2.51
CA LYS A 192 -7.57 8.32 2.99
C LYS A 192 -6.65 7.93 4.16
N GLY A 193 -7.23 7.66 5.32
CA GLY A 193 -6.51 7.19 6.51
C GLY A 193 -6.04 5.74 6.35
N GLY A 194 -5.09 5.49 5.45
CA GLY A 194 -4.41 4.20 5.35
C GLY A 194 -3.80 3.79 6.69
N LEU A 195 -3.80 2.47 6.97
CA LEU A 195 -3.14 1.78 8.10
C LEU A 195 -2.39 2.72 9.02
N LYS A 196 -3.02 3.29 10.08
CA LYS A 196 -2.48 4.30 11.03
C LYS A 196 -1.01 4.65 10.78
N MET A 197 -0.74 5.33 9.66
CA MET A 197 0.64 5.63 9.30
C MET A 197 0.94 6.92 10.01
N SER A 198 1.79 6.85 11.03
CA SER A 198 2.39 8.07 11.59
C SER A 198 2.87 8.91 10.40
N ALA A 199 2.57 10.21 10.40
CA ALA A 199 2.86 11.13 9.29
C ALA A 199 4.35 11.16 8.82
N ASN A 200 5.23 10.40 9.49
CA ASN A 200 6.68 10.36 9.31
C ASN A 200 7.23 9.04 8.70
N LYS A 201 6.41 8.04 8.35
CA LYS A 201 6.91 6.76 7.80
C LYS A 201 6.47 6.55 6.34
N SER A 202 7.44 6.48 5.42
CA SER A 202 7.21 6.23 3.99
C SER A 202 7.15 4.73 3.69
N LEU A 203 6.22 4.30 2.82
CA LEU A 203 6.20 2.95 2.25
C LEU A 203 7.37 2.68 1.29
N ASN A 204 8.06 3.72 0.84
CA ASN A 204 9.30 3.59 0.07
C ASN A 204 10.51 3.59 1.02
N CYS A 205 10.76 2.46 1.68
CA CYS A 205 11.87 2.32 2.62
C CYS A 205 13.22 2.22 1.90
N TYR A 206 13.27 1.45 0.81
CA TYR A 206 14.52 1.02 0.18
C TYR A 206 14.73 1.56 -1.25
N SER A 207 13.82 2.38 -1.77
CA SER A 207 13.85 2.88 -3.14
C SER A 207 14.02 1.73 -4.15
N HIS A 208 14.67 1.96 -5.28
CA HIS A 208 15.09 0.89 -6.20
C HIS A 208 16.42 0.23 -5.76
N HIS A 209 16.86 0.46 -4.52
CA HIS A 209 18.16 0.05 -3.97
C HIS A 209 18.09 -1.00 -2.84
N ALA A 210 17.00 -1.77 -2.75
CA ALA A 210 16.93 -2.91 -1.82
C ALA A 210 18.11 -3.89 -2.00
N PRO A 211 18.55 -4.65 -0.99
CA PRO A 211 19.81 -5.36 -1.06
C PRO A 211 19.85 -6.50 -2.09
N LYS A 212 21.07 -6.95 -2.40
CA LYS A 212 21.35 -8.16 -3.17
C LYS A 212 22.30 -9.06 -2.38
N MET A 213 22.39 -10.33 -2.77
CA MET A 213 23.19 -11.35 -2.08
C MET A 213 24.65 -10.93 -1.90
N GLU A 214 25.27 -10.30 -2.91
CA GLU A 214 26.66 -9.86 -2.83
C GLU A 214 26.90 -8.74 -1.81
N TRP A 215 25.87 -7.98 -1.43
CA TRP A 215 25.98 -6.97 -0.37
C TRP A 215 26.01 -7.62 1.00
N PHE A 216 25.16 -8.64 1.23
CA PHE A 216 25.21 -9.45 2.46
C PHE A 216 26.55 -10.16 2.60
N LYS A 217 27.08 -10.76 1.52
CA LYS A 217 28.40 -11.40 1.53
C LYS A 217 29.50 -10.42 1.95
N GLN A 218 29.51 -9.20 1.42
CA GLN A 218 30.45 -8.17 1.84
C GLN A 218 30.25 -7.77 3.31
N TYR A 219 29.00 -7.56 3.74
CA TYR A 219 28.69 -7.18 5.11
C TYR A 219 29.15 -8.22 6.13
N PHE A 220 28.86 -9.50 5.91
CA PHE A 220 29.30 -10.57 6.82
C PHE A 220 30.81 -10.86 6.73
N ASN A 221 31.44 -10.59 5.59
CA ASN A 221 32.90 -10.71 5.44
C ASN A 221 33.66 -9.60 6.17
N PHE A 222 33.20 -8.34 6.06
CA PHE A 222 33.90 -7.17 6.61
C PHE A 222 33.40 -6.75 8.00
N LYS A 223 32.18 -7.14 8.39
CA LYS A 223 31.60 -6.90 9.71
C LYS A 223 31.71 -5.41 10.11
N ASN A 224 32.39 -5.09 11.20
CA ASN A 224 32.60 -3.72 11.65
C ASN A 224 33.47 -2.87 10.69
N GLU A 225 34.27 -3.49 9.82
CA GLU A 225 35.04 -2.79 8.79
C GLU A 225 34.20 -2.49 7.53
N PHE A 226 32.93 -2.92 7.47
CA PHE A 226 32.11 -2.77 6.27
C PHE A 226 31.95 -1.32 5.81
N ASP A 227 31.87 -0.37 6.75
CA ASP A 227 31.75 1.07 6.46
C ASP A 227 32.93 1.62 5.65
N GLU A 228 34.11 0.99 5.77
CA GLU A 228 35.33 1.38 5.07
C GLU A 228 35.65 0.44 3.89
N ARG A 229 35.17 -0.81 3.96
CA ARG A 229 35.53 -1.88 3.04
C ARG A 229 34.29 -2.43 2.35
N HIS A 230 33.82 -1.73 1.33
CA HIS A 230 32.75 -2.22 0.45
C HIS A 230 32.86 -1.66 -0.97
N SER A 231 32.22 -2.32 -1.94
CA SER A 231 32.15 -1.86 -3.33
C SER A 231 30.88 -1.07 -3.68
N LEU A 232 30.02 -0.78 -2.70
CA LEU A 232 28.74 -0.12 -2.91
C LEU A 232 28.91 1.37 -3.22
N GLY A 233 28.17 1.88 -4.21
CA GLY A 233 28.04 3.33 -4.42
C GLY A 233 27.32 4.01 -3.25
N SER A 234 27.54 5.31 -3.04
CA SER A 234 27.06 6.05 -1.87
C SER A 234 25.55 5.90 -1.58
N GLN A 235 24.71 5.98 -2.61
CA GLN A 235 23.26 5.77 -2.46
C GLN A 235 22.91 4.33 -2.09
N MET A 236 23.53 3.35 -2.76
CA MET A 236 23.34 1.92 -2.49
C MET A 236 23.71 1.59 -1.05
N TYR A 237 24.86 2.08 -0.61
CA TYR A 237 25.34 1.94 0.76
C TYR A 237 24.38 2.56 1.78
N SER A 238 23.88 3.79 1.55
CA SER A 238 22.93 4.44 2.44
C SER A 238 21.63 3.63 2.61
N PHE A 239 21.07 3.11 1.52
CA PHE A 239 19.86 2.26 1.59
C PHE A 239 20.14 0.90 2.21
N PHE A 240 21.32 0.34 1.98
CA PHE A 240 21.70 -0.92 2.60
C PHE A 240 21.93 -0.77 4.11
N LYS A 241 22.60 0.28 4.59
CA LYS A 241 22.71 0.59 6.02
C LYS A 241 21.34 0.75 6.69
N ARG A 242 20.37 1.37 6.01
CA ARG A 242 18.99 1.39 6.49
C ARG A 242 18.42 -0.02 6.60
N PHE A 243 18.53 -0.84 5.55
CA PHE A 243 18.07 -2.22 5.56
C PHE A 243 18.71 -3.04 6.69
N LEU A 244 20.02 -2.90 6.92
CA LEU A 244 20.74 -3.59 7.99
C LEU A 244 20.18 -3.21 9.37
N ARG A 245 19.86 -1.93 9.63
CA ARG A 245 19.20 -1.51 10.88
C ARG A 245 17.78 -2.05 10.99
N ASP A 246 17.03 -1.96 9.91
CA ASP A 246 15.64 -2.45 9.82
C ASP A 246 15.54 -3.97 10.04
N ALA A 247 16.56 -4.73 9.65
CA ALA A 247 16.69 -6.16 9.91
C ALA A 247 17.37 -6.50 11.25
N GLU A 248 17.69 -5.48 12.06
CA GLU A 248 18.44 -5.53 13.33
C GLU A 248 19.84 -6.16 13.21
N LEU A 249 20.48 -6.07 12.04
CA LEU A 249 21.87 -6.50 11.85
C LEU A 249 22.87 -5.43 12.29
N LEU A 250 22.47 -4.16 12.18
CA LEU A 250 23.29 -3.01 12.57
C LEU A 250 22.60 -2.26 13.72
N ASP A 251 23.31 -2.04 14.81
CA ASP A 251 22.88 -1.24 15.95
C ASP A 251 23.92 -0.16 16.30
N GLU A 252 23.74 0.50 17.45
CA GLU A 252 24.64 1.56 17.94
C GLU A 252 26.08 1.07 18.17
N THR A 253 26.26 -0.24 18.39
CA THR A 253 27.56 -0.89 18.61
C THR A 253 28.20 -1.38 17.31
N GLY A 254 27.52 -1.21 16.17
CA GLY A 254 27.95 -1.72 14.87
C GLY A 254 27.34 -3.09 14.59
N PHE A 255 28.18 -4.08 14.33
CA PHE A 255 27.78 -5.45 14.02
C PHE A 255 27.08 -6.11 15.22
N SER A 256 25.75 -6.12 15.17
CA SER A 256 24.86 -6.47 16.30
C SER A 256 24.96 -7.94 16.72
N LYS A 257 24.31 -8.26 17.85
CA LYS A 257 24.12 -9.66 18.30
C LYS A 257 23.32 -10.49 17.29
N THR A 258 22.27 -9.93 16.69
CA THR A 258 21.50 -10.61 15.64
C THR A 258 22.39 -10.92 14.44
N ALA A 259 23.26 -9.99 14.03
CA ALA A 259 24.23 -10.24 12.97
C ALA A 259 25.22 -11.34 13.33
N GLN A 260 25.69 -11.43 14.57
CA GLN A 260 26.56 -12.53 15.02
C GLN A 260 25.87 -13.90 14.93
N VAL A 261 24.58 -13.97 15.29
CA VAL A 261 23.79 -15.20 15.15
C VAL A 261 23.66 -15.60 13.68
N ILE A 262 23.36 -14.65 12.80
CA ILE A 262 23.26 -14.93 11.36
C ILE A 262 24.61 -15.31 10.75
N ASP A 263 25.70 -14.68 11.18
CA ASP A 263 27.06 -15.03 10.75
C ASP A 263 27.40 -16.48 11.10
N LYS A 264 26.99 -16.93 12.30
CA LYS A 264 27.14 -18.32 12.75
C LYS A 264 26.29 -19.30 11.94
N LEU A 265 25.04 -18.93 11.64
CA LEU A 265 24.11 -19.77 10.89
C LEU A 265 24.47 -19.89 9.40
N GLY A 266 25.01 -18.83 8.82
CA GLY A 266 25.32 -18.73 7.39
C GLY A 266 24.16 -18.20 6.54
N LEU A 267 24.49 -17.64 5.38
CA LEU A 267 23.51 -17.10 4.41
C LEU A 267 22.82 -18.18 3.57
N ASP A 268 23.29 -19.42 3.62
CA ASP A 268 22.68 -20.61 3.03
C ASP A 268 21.59 -21.24 3.92
N ASN A 269 21.50 -20.81 5.18
CA ASN A 269 20.48 -21.27 6.12
C ASN A 269 19.23 -20.38 6.08
N LEU A 270 18.04 -20.97 5.88
CA LEU A 270 16.77 -20.25 5.88
C LEU A 270 16.41 -19.62 7.24
N SER A 271 16.95 -20.12 8.35
CA SER A 271 16.77 -19.52 9.67
C SER A 271 17.34 -18.10 9.73
N SER A 272 18.47 -17.85 9.04
CA SER A 272 19.03 -16.49 8.89
C SER A 272 18.05 -15.53 8.22
N TRP A 273 17.44 -15.97 7.11
CA TRP A 273 16.52 -15.14 6.33
C TRP A 273 15.17 -14.94 7.02
N SER A 274 14.70 -15.93 7.76
CA SER A 274 13.45 -15.84 8.50
C SER A 274 13.57 -14.99 9.78
N ILE A 275 14.73 -14.97 10.46
CA ILE A 275 15.03 -13.99 11.53
C ILE A 275 15.00 -12.57 10.95
N MET A 276 15.71 -12.32 9.84
CA MET A 276 15.69 -11.03 9.16
C MET A 276 14.27 -10.63 8.74
N LEU A 277 13.48 -11.56 8.17
CA LEU A 277 12.11 -11.28 7.75
C LEU A 277 11.20 -10.94 8.93
N THR A 278 11.38 -11.62 10.07
CA THR A 278 10.65 -11.32 11.31
C THR A 278 10.85 -9.87 11.72
N ASN A 279 12.10 -9.39 11.71
CA ASN A 279 12.43 -8.01 12.08
C ASN A 279 11.90 -7.02 11.04
N LEU A 280 12.13 -7.31 9.76
CA LEU A 280 11.68 -6.49 8.65
C LEU A 280 10.15 -6.34 8.60
N ALA A 281 9.37 -7.33 9.05
CA ALA A 281 7.91 -7.26 9.11
C ALA A 281 7.38 -6.10 9.96
N TYR A 282 8.20 -5.50 10.83
CA TYR A 282 7.88 -4.30 11.60
C TYR A 282 8.21 -2.97 10.89
N THR A 283 8.77 -3.05 9.68
CA THR A 283 9.08 -1.88 8.84
C THR A 283 7.90 -1.56 7.92
N PRO A 284 7.63 -0.28 7.59
CA PRO A 284 6.45 0.11 6.81
C PRO A 284 6.27 -0.67 5.50
N GLN A 285 7.34 -0.83 4.73
CA GLN A 285 7.27 -1.42 3.39
C GLN A 285 7.01 -2.93 3.43
N ILE A 286 7.67 -3.67 4.33
CA ILE A 286 7.52 -5.12 4.43
C ILE A 286 6.27 -5.48 5.23
N ASN A 287 5.94 -4.70 6.27
CA ASN A 287 4.66 -4.80 6.96
C ASN A 287 3.48 -4.68 5.99
N TRP A 288 3.51 -3.68 5.11
CA TRP A 288 2.49 -3.52 4.07
C TRP A 288 2.38 -4.76 3.19
N ALA A 289 3.50 -5.33 2.73
CA ALA A 289 3.49 -6.54 1.93
C ALA A 289 2.89 -7.72 2.70
N VAL A 290 3.28 -7.91 3.97
CA VAL A 290 2.77 -8.98 4.84
C VAL A 290 1.27 -8.86 5.08
N LYS A 291 0.78 -7.65 5.40
CA LYS A 291 -0.64 -7.40 5.70
C LYS A 291 -1.53 -7.38 4.46
N ARG A 292 -1.03 -6.89 3.32
CA ARG A 292 -1.85 -6.69 2.10
C ARG A 292 -1.79 -7.83 1.11
N MET A 293 -0.66 -8.52 1.02
CA MET A 293 -0.49 -9.59 0.04
C MET A 293 -0.78 -10.93 0.70
N LYS A 294 -1.95 -11.50 0.44
CA LYS A 294 -2.34 -12.77 1.05
C LYS A 294 -1.52 -13.94 0.51
N MET A 295 -1.38 -14.98 1.33
CA MET A 295 -0.76 -16.25 0.94
C MET A 295 -1.54 -16.91 -0.20
N SER A 296 -0.81 -17.59 -1.07
CA SER A 296 -1.34 -18.36 -2.22
C SER A 296 -2.10 -17.53 -3.25
N GLU A 297 -1.97 -16.21 -3.21
CA GLU A 297 -2.52 -15.30 -4.21
C GLU A 297 -1.40 -14.65 -5.02
N THR A 298 -1.63 -14.51 -6.33
CA THR A 298 -0.70 -13.83 -7.24
C THR A 298 -1.06 -12.36 -7.37
N TYR A 299 -0.05 -11.50 -7.20
CA TYR A 299 -0.17 -10.05 -7.30
C TYR A 299 0.65 -9.56 -8.50
N SER A 300 -0.04 -9.08 -9.54
CA SER A 300 0.64 -8.44 -10.68
C SER A 300 1.26 -7.12 -10.27
N LYS A 301 2.25 -6.66 -11.06
CA LYS A 301 2.87 -5.35 -10.89
C LYS A 301 1.83 -4.23 -10.80
N ASP A 302 0.91 -4.19 -11.76
CA ASP A 302 -0.09 -3.12 -11.86
C ASP A 302 -1.09 -3.19 -10.70
N TYR A 303 -1.47 -4.40 -10.27
CA TYR A 303 -2.35 -4.57 -9.12
C TYR A 303 -1.66 -4.11 -7.83
N THR A 304 -0.42 -4.54 -7.61
CA THR A 304 0.38 -4.16 -6.43
C THR A 304 0.58 -2.65 -6.34
N ILE A 305 0.92 -2.01 -7.47
CA ILE A 305 1.01 -0.54 -7.57
C ILE A 305 -0.34 0.11 -7.23
N SER A 306 -1.45 -0.44 -7.72
CA SER A 306 -2.77 0.11 -7.42
C SER A 306 -3.12 0.03 -5.92
N LEU A 307 -2.74 -1.06 -5.24
CA LEU A 307 -2.94 -1.24 -3.80
C LEU A 307 -2.08 -0.26 -2.99
N LEU A 308 -0.79 -0.11 -3.33
CA LEU A 308 0.10 0.85 -2.68
C LEU A 308 -0.48 2.27 -2.73
N VAL A 309 -0.97 2.67 -3.91
CA VAL A 309 -1.59 3.98 -4.11
C VAL A 309 -2.91 4.12 -3.34
N ALA A 310 -3.74 3.08 -3.33
CA ALA A 310 -4.99 3.06 -2.57
C ALA A 310 -4.75 3.25 -1.06
N ASP A 311 -3.60 2.77 -0.58
CA ASP A 311 -3.18 2.82 0.83
C ASP A 311 -2.37 4.07 1.18
N GLY A 312 -2.24 5.03 0.25
CA GLY A 312 -1.64 6.33 0.52
C GLY A 312 -0.19 6.47 0.09
N ALA A 313 0.41 5.49 -0.60
CA ALA A 313 1.71 5.68 -1.22
C ALA A 313 1.65 6.74 -2.34
N ASN A 314 2.70 7.55 -2.45
CA ASN A 314 2.82 8.51 -3.54
C ASN A 314 3.05 7.80 -4.88
N GLU A 315 2.23 8.12 -5.89
CA GLU A 315 2.30 7.54 -7.24
C GLU A 315 3.67 7.72 -7.91
N SER A 316 4.47 8.71 -7.52
CA SER A 316 5.82 8.91 -8.07
C SER A 316 6.83 7.84 -7.65
N TRP A 317 6.60 7.15 -6.52
CA TRP A 317 7.58 6.24 -5.91
C TRP A 317 7.12 4.77 -5.83
N VAL A 318 5.86 4.47 -6.13
CA VAL A 318 5.34 3.08 -6.11
C VAL A 318 6.07 2.13 -7.06
N LYS A 319 6.66 2.65 -8.14
CA LYS A 319 7.52 1.87 -9.03
C LYS A 319 8.85 1.49 -8.37
N ASP A 320 9.38 2.34 -7.50
CA ASP A 320 10.59 2.06 -6.73
C ASP A 320 10.29 0.99 -5.67
N VAL A 321 9.15 1.07 -4.99
CA VAL A 321 8.69 0.04 -4.04
C VAL A 321 8.59 -1.34 -4.74
N TRP A 322 7.99 -1.40 -5.93
CA TRP A 322 7.95 -2.63 -6.73
C TRP A 322 9.34 -3.14 -7.10
N SER A 323 10.24 -2.24 -7.49
CA SER A 323 11.64 -2.58 -7.79
C SER A 323 12.35 -3.16 -6.57
N SER A 324 12.12 -2.59 -5.38
CA SER A 324 12.60 -3.13 -4.12
C SER A 324 12.05 -4.52 -3.83
N PHE A 325 10.73 -4.74 -3.99
CA PHE A 325 10.15 -6.09 -3.82
C PHE A 325 10.79 -7.09 -4.77
N SER A 326 11.07 -6.71 -6.02
CA SER A 326 11.74 -7.60 -6.98
C SER A 326 13.12 -8.04 -6.48
N ARG A 327 13.91 -7.14 -5.89
CA ARG A 327 15.24 -7.48 -5.37
C ARG A 327 15.16 -8.30 -4.08
N ILE A 328 14.20 -8.01 -3.20
CA ILE A 328 14.00 -8.78 -1.96
C ILE A 328 13.52 -10.20 -2.28
N ALA A 329 12.61 -10.35 -3.24
CA ALA A 329 12.10 -11.65 -3.69
C ALA A 329 13.16 -12.49 -4.46
N GLU A 330 14.26 -11.88 -4.91
CA GLU A 330 15.41 -12.60 -5.48
C GLU A 330 16.32 -13.21 -4.42
N LEU A 331 16.12 -12.86 -3.14
CA LEU A 331 16.84 -13.43 -2.01
C LEU A 331 16.05 -14.62 -1.42
N PRO A 332 16.68 -15.44 -0.57
CA PRO A 332 16.00 -16.56 0.10
C PRO A 332 14.82 -16.16 1.01
N PHE A 333 14.54 -14.87 1.20
CA PHE A 333 13.26 -14.38 1.74
C PHE A 333 12.05 -14.99 1.03
N SER A 334 12.16 -15.26 -0.29
CA SER A 334 11.11 -15.87 -1.09
C SER A 334 10.70 -17.26 -0.59
N GLU A 335 11.60 -18.00 0.05
CA GLU A 335 11.37 -19.36 0.55
C GLU A 335 10.76 -19.39 1.96
N VAL A 336 10.80 -18.25 2.67
CA VAL A 336 10.32 -18.10 4.05
C VAL A 336 9.12 -17.16 4.15
N GLY A 337 8.29 -17.08 3.11
CA GLY A 337 6.99 -16.40 3.17
C GLY A 337 6.93 -14.97 2.65
N PHE A 338 8.04 -14.36 2.21
CA PHE A 338 7.99 -13.06 1.51
C PHE A 338 7.40 -13.17 0.10
N GLY A 339 7.57 -14.32 -0.54
CA GLY A 339 6.99 -14.66 -1.84
C GLY A 339 8.00 -14.73 -2.98
N TYR A 340 7.67 -15.56 -3.97
CA TYR A 340 8.51 -15.82 -5.13
C TYR A 340 8.14 -14.90 -6.30
N PRO A 341 9.14 -14.41 -7.07
CA PRO A 341 8.89 -13.55 -8.22
C PRO A 341 8.58 -14.38 -9.46
N ILE A 342 7.51 -14.03 -10.17
CA ILE A 342 7.23 -14.53 -11.52
C ILE A 342 7.82 -13.52 -12.51
N LYS A 343 8.70 -14.01 -13.40
CA LYS A 343 9.49 -13.16 -14.31
C LYS A 343 9.15 -13.41 -15.77
N GLU A 344 9.05 -12.33 -16.52
CA GLU A 344 9.02 -12.35 -17.99
C GLU A 344 10.17 -11.50 -18.53
N LYS A 345 10.94 -12.04 -19.48
CA LYS A 345 12.12 -11.36 -20.06
C LYS A 345 13.07 -10.79 -18.98
N GLY A 346 13.26 -11.55 -17.89
CA GLY A 346 14.13 -11.18 -16.78
C GLY A 346 13.56 -10.14 -15.80
N ARG A 347 12.32 -9.67 -15.96
CA ARG A 347 11.69 -8.68 -15.08
C ARG A 347 10.55 -9.30 -14.29
N MET A 348 10.45 -9.00 -13.00
CA MET A 348 9.31 -9.42 -12.18
C MET A 348 8.02 -8.75 -12.68
N VAL A 349 7.07 -9.57 -13.11
CA VAL A 349 5.73 -9.16 -13.58
C VAL A 349 4.64 -9.42 -12.54
N SER A 350 4.85 -10.41 -11.67
CA SER A 350 4.00 -10.69 -10.52
C SER A 350 4.80 -11.35 -9.40
N ILE A 351 4.20 -11.42 -8.22
CA ILE A 351 4.76 -12.05 -7.02
C ILE A 351 3.66 -12.84 -6.32
N THR A 352 4.01 -14.00 -5.77
CA THR A 352 3.08 -14.86 -5.04
C THR A 352 3.71 -15.25 -3.71
N ARG A 353 3.02 -14.97 -2.61
CA ARG A 353 3.43 -15.40 -1.27
C ARG A 353 3.02 -16.86 -1.05
N THR A 354 3.90 -17.65 -0.45
CA THR A 354 3.63 -19.06 -0.13
C THR A 354 4.02 -19.38 1.31
N PRO A 355 3.26 -20.24 1.99
CA PRO A 355 3.62 -20.70 3.33
C PRO A 355 5.03 -21.32 3.39
N TRP A 356 5.78 -20.99 4.44
CA TRP A 356 7.05 -21.64 4.71
C TRP A 356 6.80 -23.08 5.17
N GLN A 357 7.22 -24.05 4.35
CA GLN A 357 6.84 -25.46 4.53
C GLN A 357 7.52 -26.10 5.75
N ASN A 358 8.81 -25.84 5.93
CA ASN A 358 9.65 -26.42 6.98
C ASN A 358 10.17 -25.32 7.90
N ALA A 359 9.25 -24.66 8.62
CA ALA A 359 9.61 -23.59 9.53
C ALA A 359 10.45 -24.08 10.71
N ASP A 360 11.55 -23.36 10.98
CA ASP A 360 12.40 -23.60 12.13
C ASP A 360 11.65 -23.22 13.42
N PRO A 361 11.42 -24.16 14.37
CA PRO A 361 10.72 -23.86 15.60
C PRO A 361 11.33 -22.71 16.41
N ILE A 362 12.66 -22.58 16.46
CA ILE A 362 13.34 -21.54 17.24
C ILE A 362 13.07 -20.16 16.63
N VAL A 363 12.98 -20.07 15.29
CA VAL A 363 12.57 -18.83 14.62
C VAL A 363 11.11 -18.48 14.93
N ILE A 364 10.22 -19.49 14.98
CA ILE A 364 8.83 -19.25 15.37
C ILE A 364 8.74 -18.76 16.81
N LEU A 365 9.52 -19.34 17.73
CA LEU A 365 9.63 -18.84 19.10
C LEU A 365 10.12 -17.38 19.12
N TYR A 366 11.16 -17.05 18.36
CA TYR A 366 11.68 -15.68 18.24
C TYR A 366 10.59 -14.71 17.76
N SER A 367 9.83 -15.09 16.73
CA SER A 367 8.74 -14.30 16.18
C SER A 367 7.57 -14.12 17.16
N LEU A 368 7.26 -15.12 18.00
CA LEU A 368 6.25 -15.00 19.06
C LEU A 368 6.67 -13.98 20.13
N TYR A 369 7.94 -13.98 20.54
CA TYR A 369 8.45 -12.96 21.46
C TYR A 369 8.41 -11.55 20.83
N LYS A 370 8.83 -11.40 19.57
CA LYS A 370 8.70 -10.11 18.85
C LYS A 370 7.26 -9.63 18.78
N PHE A 371 6.31 -10.54 18.55
CA PHE A 371 4.87 -10.24 18.57
C PHE A 371 4.41 -9.74 19.95
N ALA A 372 4.79 -10.42 21.03
CA ALA A 372 4.42 -10.07 22.40
C ALA A 372 4.99 -8.70 22.82
N GLU A 373 6.29 -8.48 22.57
CA GLU A 373 7.00 -7.22 22.83
C GLU A 373 6.32 -6.04 22.11
N ALA A 374 6.01 -6.21 20.82
CA ALA A 374 5.33 -5.20 20.04
C ALA A 374 3.88 -4.94 20.49
N CYS A 375 3.22 -5.91 21.13
CA CYS A 375 1.88 -5.77 21.70
C CYS A 375 1.89 -5.25 23.15
N GLY A 376 2.96 -4.56 23.58
CA GLY A 376 3.06 -3.99 24.91
C GLY A 376 3.30 -5.04 26.00
N GLU A 377 4.21 -5.98 25.74
CA GLU A 377 4.60 -7.05 26.67
C GLU A 377 3.44 -8.02 27.01
N TYR A 378 2.56 -8.27 26.03
CA TYR A 378 1.42 -9.18 26.20
C TYR A 378 1.80 -10.62 25.86
N TYR A 379 2.26 -11.36 26.89
CA TYR A 379 2.86 -12.69 26.75
C TYR A 379 1.89 -13.89 26.77
N GLN A 380 0.58 -13.65 26.86
CA GLN A 380 -0.42 -14.72 26.91
C GLN A 380 -1.49 -14.54 25.83
N PHE A 381 -1.55 -15.41 24.84
CA PHE A 381 -2.49 -15.30 23.73
C PHE A 381 -2.92 -16.67 23.22
N THR A 382 -4.01 -16.71 22.45
CA THR A 382 -4.52 -17.93 21.83
C THR A 382 -3.96 -18.14 20.42
N LEU A 383 -3.84 -19.37 19.94
CA LEU A 383 -3.51 -19.65 18.55
C LEU A 383 -4.56 -19.06 17.59
N SER A 384 -5.84 -19.11 17.95
CA SER A 384 -6.92 -18.48 17.19
C SER A 384 -6.69 -16.99 16.99
N ARG A 385 -6.14 -16.30 17.99
CA ARG A 385 -5.76 -14.89 17.88
C ARG A 385 -4.62 -14.67 16.90
N LEU A 386 -3.60 -15.52 16.91
CA LEU A 386 -2.48 -15.41 15.97
C LEU A 386 -2.91 -15.63 14.52
N LEU A 387 -3.85 -16.56 14.30
CA LEU A 387 -4.40 -16.90 12.98
C LEU A 387 -5.41 -15.88 12.46
N ASN A 388 -5.93 -14.99 13.30
CA ASN A 388 -6.88 -13.96 12.91
C ASN A 388 -6.14 -12.68 12.47
N HIS A 389 -5.94 -12.55 11.16
CA HIS A 389 -5.24 -11.41 10.53
C HIS A 389 -6.13 -10.19 10.29
N ASP A 390 -7.44 -10.28 10.57
CA ASP A 390 -8.37 -9.15 10.42
C ASP A 390 -8.36 -8.22 11.65
N ILE A 391 -7.77 -8.66 12.77
CA ILE A 391 -7.64 -7.87 13.99
C ILE A 391 -6.40 -6.97 13.91
N ASP A 392 -6.61 -5.65 13.98
CA ASP A 392 -5.51 -4.70 14.04
C ASP A 392 -4.67 -4.91 15.31
N SER A 393 -3.36 -5.08 15.11
CA SER A 393 -2.39 -5.48 16.12
C SER A 393 -1.11 -4.68 15.89
N ASP A 394 -0.50 -4.22 16.98
CA ASP A 394 0.81 -3.57 16.92
C ASP A 394 1.91 -4.61 16.57
N GLY A 395 1.78 -5.83 17.10
CA GLY A 395 2.57 -7.01 16.73
C GLY A 395 2.12 -7.68 15.44
N ILE A 396 3.05 -8.30 14.71
CA ILE A 396 2.77 -9.14 13.53
C ILE A 396 3.03 -10.61 13.87
N SER A 397 2.01 -11.46 13.69
CA SER A 397 2.08 -12.85 14.13
C SER A 397 2.97 -13.70 13.21
N PRO A 398 3.62 -14.76 13.71
CA PRO A 398 4.37 -15.69 12.86
C PRO A 398 3.50 -16.32 11.75
N THR A 399 2.20 -16.51 12.01
CA THR A 399 1.29 -17.08 11.01
C THR A 399 1.06 -16.13 9.84
N GLU A 400 1.08 -14.81 10.08
CA GLU A 400 0.90 -13.80 9.05
C GLU A 400 2.20 -13.59 8.26
N ILE A 401 3.35 -13.60 8.93
CA ILE A 401 4.69 -13.47 8.30
C ILE A 401 4.97 -14.68 7.41
N PHE A 402 4.85 -15.89 7.97
CA PHE A 402 5.30 -17.14 7.38
C PHE A 402 4.20 -17.98 6.73
N GLY A 403 2.93 -17.59 6.86
CA GLY A 403 1.80 -18.30 6.24
C GLY A 403 1.44 -19.63 6.89
N LEU A 404 1.80 -19.83 8.17
CA LEU A 404 1.62 -21.09 8.88
C LEU A 404 0.15 -21.32 9.23
N ASN A 405 -0.38 -22.48 8.88
CA ASN A 405 -1.73 -22.88 9.25
C ASN A 405 -1.80 -23.44 10.69
N ARG A 406 -3.02 -23.65 11.19
CA ARG A 406 -3.27 -24.18 12.54
C ARG A 406 -2.48 -25.46 12.83
N ASN A 407 -2.54 -26.45 11.94
CA ASN A 407 -1.89 -27.74 12.14
C ASN A 407 -0.36 -27.62 12.21
N GLN A 408 0.24 -26.75 11.40
CA GLN A 408 1.68 -26.47 11.46
C GLN A 408 2.05 -25.79 12.78
N MET A 409 1.30 -24.76 13.18
CA MET A 409 1.54 -24.04 14.42
C MET A 409 1.39 -24.94 15.65
N GLU A 410 0.34 -25.73 15.76
CA GLU A 410 0.14 -26.64 16.90
C GLU A 410 1.30 -27.63 17.05
N LYS A 411 1.80 -28.20 15.95
CA LYS A 411 2.96 -29.10 15.97
C LYS A 411 4.22 -28.39 16.46
N ILE A 412 4.50 -27.20 15.93
CA ILE A 412 5.67 -26.39 16.31
C ILE A 412 5.58 -25.98 17.79
N LEU A 413 4.42 -25.48 18.21
CA LEU A 413 4.15 -24.98 19.56
C LEU A 413 4.23 -26.08 20.62
N ASN A 414 3.70 -27.27 20.35
CA ASN A 414 3.88 -28.43 21.23
C ASN A 414 5.35 -28.83 21.34
N GLY A 415 6.07 -28.90 20.20
CA GLY A 415 7.50 -29.21 20.20
C GLY A 415 8.32 -28.18 20.99
N LEU A 416 8.02 -26.89 20.85
CA LEU A 416 8.65 -25.81 21.60
C LEU A 416 8.37 -25.91 23.10
N SER A 417 7.13 -26.19 23.49
CA SER A 417 6.76 -26.33 24.91
C SER A 417 7.44 -27.51 25.59
N ILE A 418 7.79 -28.57 24.83
CA ILE A 418 8.52 -29.74 25.34
C ILE A 418 10.03 -29.45 25.44
N ASN A 419 10.60 -28.85 24.40
CA ASN A 419 12.05 -28.69 24.27
C ASN A 419 12.60 -27.42 24.94
N TYR A 420 11.77 -26.40 25.11
CA TYR A 420 12.12 -25.09 25.68
C TYR A 420 11.07 -24.60 26.70
N PRO A 421 10.73 -25.41 27.73
CA PRO A 421 9.69 -25.07 28.71
C PRO A 421 9.98 -23.78 29.50
N GLU A 422 11.25 -23.37 29.58
CA GLU A 422 11.68 -22.12 30.20
C GLU A 422 11.31 -20.87 29.39
N PHE A 423 10.94 -21.02 28.12
CA PHE A 423 10.51 -19.94 27.24
C PHE A 423 9.00 -19.96 26.95
N ILE A 424 8.38 -21.13 26.89
CA ILE A 424 6.99 -21.23 26.40
C ILE A 424 6.26 -22.43 26.99
N THR A 425 5.00 -22.22 27.34
CA THR A 425 4.06 -23.27 27.71
C THR A 425 2.82 -23.17 26.81
N THR A 426 2.32 -24.31 26.34
CA THR A 426 1.12 -24.37 25.51
C THR A 426 0.10 -25.36 26.05
N SER A 427 -1.19 -25.08 25.81
CA SER A 427 -2.29 -25.95 26.21
C SER A 427 -3.30 -26.03 25.09
N PHE A 428 -3.22 -27.11 24.31
CA PHE A 428 -4.18 -27.46 23.27
C PHE A 428 -5.08 -28.59 23.77
N ASN A 429 -6.33 -28.27 24.10
CA ASN A 429 -7.37 -29.26 24.39
C ASN A 429 -8.70 -28.81 23.75
N LEU A 430 -9.76 -29.61 23.90
CA LEU A 430 -11.01 -29.51 23.11
C LEU A 430 -11.58 -28.09 22.92
N ASP A 431 -11.35 -27.15 23.85
CA ASP A 431 -11.74 -25.73 23.73
C ASP A 431 -10.62 -24.72 24.07
N LEU A 432 -9.40 -25.16 24.37
CA LEU A 432 -8.28 -24.28 24.71
C LEU A 432 -7.19 -24.35 23.65
N ASP A 433 -6.70 -23.20 23.22
CA ASP A 433 -5.54 -23.07 22.34
C ASP A 433 -4.55 -22.01 22.86
N ASN A 434 -4.31 -22.05 24.18
CA ASN A 434 -3.52 -21.08 24.91
C ASN A 434 -2.02 -21.24 24.66
N ILE A 435 -1.35 -20.11 24.48
CA ILE A 435 0.09 -19.95 24.37
C ILE A 435 0.52 -18.95 25.44
N THR A 436 1.44 -19.36 26.31
CA THR A 436 2.01 -18.49 27.35
C THR A 436 3.52 -18.46 27.19
N LEU A 437 4.06 -17.29 26.91
CA LEU A 437 5.50 -17.04 26.88
C LEU A 437 5.98 -16.64 28.28
N ASN A 438 7.24 -16.93 28.60
CA ASN A 438 7.85 -16.48 29.84
C ASN A 438 8.17 -14.97 29.76
N SER A 439 7.50 -14.16 30.58
CA SER A 439 7.68 -12.71 30.62
C SER A 439 9.05 -12.24 31.15
N GLU A 440 9.86 -13.15 31.72
CA GLU A 440 11.24 -12.85 32.12
C GLU A 440 12.26 -13.04 30.97
N LYS A 441 11.79 -13.46 29.80
CA LYS A 441 12.60 -13.67 28.60
C LYS A 441 12.24 -12.68 27.51
N THR A 442 13.18 -12.47 26.60
CA THR A 442 13.02 -11.59 25.44
C THR A 442 13.30 -12.34 24.13
N SER A 443 12.93 -11.74 23.02
CA SER A 443 13.33 -12.18 21.67
C SER A 443 14.86 -12.32 21.55
N GLN A 444 15.61 -11.43 22.23
CA GLN A 444 17.07 -11.50 22.30
C GLN A 444 17.60 -12.69 23.11
N ASP A 445 16.84 -13.22 24.08
CA ASP A 445 17.20 -14.45 24.78
C ASP A 445 16.98 -15.68 23.90
N VAL A 446 15.95 -15.68 23.06
CA VAL A 446 15.70 -16.76 22.08
C VAL A 446 16.85 -16.88 21.08
N LEU A 447 17.42 -15.75 20.64
CA LEU A 447 18.58 -15.74 19.73
C LEU A 447 19.80 -16.50 20.28
N LYS A 448 19.92 -16.69 21.60
CA LYS A 448 21.00 -17.46 22.23
C LYS A 448 20.86 -18.98 22.06
N LEU A 449 19.73 -19.45 21.53
CA LEU A 449 19.48 -20.87 21.26
C LEU A 449 20.10 -21.36 19.94
N PHE A 450 20.60 -20.45 19.09
CA PHE A 450 21.23 -20.75 17.79
C PHE A 450 22.74 -21.00 17.88
#